data_AF-A0A2P1PA30-F1
#
_entry.id   AF-A0A2P1PA30-F1
#
_cell.length_a   1.000
_cell.length_b   1.000
_cell.length_c   1.000
_cell.angle_alpha   90.00
_cell.angle_beta   90.00
_cell.angle_gamma   90.00
#
_symmetry.space_group_name_H-M   'P 1'
#
loop_
_entity.id
_entity.type
_entity.pdbx_description
1 polymer ?
#
loop_
_entity_poly.entity_id
_entity_poly.type
_entity_poly.pdbx_seq_one_letter_code
_entity_poly.pdbx_strand_id
1 'polypeptide(L)'
;MDAKIMKAFITGCTSKLGAHIVEAFEARGIEVIGHYNNNKPSVLKDAFCADFTSQQSFEELLHKIERYLPIDILINNAAIFKADAIGDFSDENFFEHVKINALAPIKLTRFIASNQKENLRVVNILDAMLLRGTTAHFTYYLSKKTLEAASILIKRSFKNVKIKNLYLPKMTTKMKIDRLNQILCHLVKL
;
A
#
# COMPACT_ATOMS: atom_id res chain seq x y z
N MET A 1 23.00 19.32 -13.60
CA MET A 1 22.41 17.97 -13.50
C MET A 1 20.98 18.19 -13.04
N ASP A 2 20.02 17.88 -13.89
CA ASP A 2 18.61 17.97 -13.49
C ASP A 2 18.34 17.00 -12.34
N ALA A 3 17.66 17.46 -11.30
CA ALA A 3 17.33 16.61 -10.17
C ALA A 3 16.44 15.46 -10.65
N LYS A 4 16.84 14.21 -10.35
CA LYS A 4 16.03 13.02 -10.64
C LYS A 4 14.65 13.19 -9.99
N ILE A 5 13.59 13.13 -10.80
CA ILE A 5 12.21 13.10 -10.28
C ILE A 5 11.99 11.76 -9.59
N MET A 6 11.52 11.80 -8.34
CA MET A 6 11.16 10.60 -7.59
C MET A 6 9.83 10.03 -8.09
N LYS A 7 9.75 8.70 -8.18
CA LYS A 7 8.53 7.98 -8.56
C LYS A 7 7.93 7.22 -7.38
N ALA A 8 6.62 7.37 -7.19
CA ALA A 8 5.87 6.65 -6.18
C ALA A 8 4.74 5.81 -6.79
N PHE A 9 4.69 4.51 -6.48
CA PHE A 9 3.52 3.67 -6.77
C PHE A 9 2.62 3.58 -5.54
N ILE A 10 1.35 3.98 -5.68
CA ILE A 10 0.38 4.02 -4.58
C ILE A 10 -0.80 3.12 -4.94
N THR A 11 -1.19 2.22 -4.04
CA THR A 11 -2.38 1.38 -4.23
C THR A 11 -3.61 1.96 -3.54
N GLY A 12 -4.78 1.90 -4.19
CA GLY A 12 -6.04 2.35 -3.60
C GLY A 12 -6.16 3.88 -3.56
N CYS A 13 -5.82 4.54 -4.67
CA CYS A 13 -5.71 6.01 -4.76
C CYS A 13 -7.06 6.77 -4.77
N THR A 14 -8.19 6.08 -4.71
CA THR A 14 -9.48 6.64 -5.12
C THR A 14 -10.25 7.34 -4.01
N SER A 15 -9.98 7.04 -2.74
CA SER A 15 -10.75 7.62 -1.65
C SER A 15 -9.95 7.81 -0.38
N LYS A 16 -10.34 8.85 0.37
CA LYS A 16 -9.88 9.17 1.72
C LYS A 16 -8.36 9.31 1.79
N LEU A 17 -7.70 8.30 2.37
CA LEU A 17 -6.28 8.31 2.65
C LEU A 17 -5.44 8.24 1.37
N GLY A 18 -5.84 7.41 0.40
CA GLY A 18 -5.09 7.24 -0.85
C GLY A 18 -5.02 8.53 -1.65
N ALA A 19 -6.16 9.19 -1.85
CA ALA A 19 -6.23 10.48 -2.55
C ALA A 19 -5.41 11.57 -1.84
N HIS A 20 -5.48 11.64 -0.51
CA HIS A 20 -4.67 12.57 0.29
C HIS A 20 -3.17 12.34 0.12
N ILE A 21 -2.72 11.07 0.08
CA ILE A 21 -1.29 10.75 -0.14
C ILE A 21 -0.86 11.15 -1.54
N VAL A 22 -1.70 10.91 -2.56
CA VAL A 22 -1.46 11.33 -3.94
C VAL A 22 -1.25 12.84 -4.01
N GLU A 23 -2.21 13.63 -3.52
CA GLU A 23 -2.14 15.10 -3.51
C GLU A 23 -0.88 15.59 -2.78
N ALA A 24 -0.57 14.99 -1.63
CA ALA A 24 0.61 15.35 -0.86
C ALA A 24 1.92 15.03 -1.61
N PHE A 25 1.98 13.95 -2.39
CA PHE A 25 3.18 13.59 -3.15
C PHE A 25 3.33 14.44 -4.40
N GLU A 26 2.26 14.67 -5.16
CA GLU A 26 2.28 15.54 -6.34
C GLU A 26 2.64 16.99 -5.97
N ALA A 27 2.11 17.52 -4.85
CA ALA A 27 2.47 18.84 -4.35
C ALA A 27 3.96 18.99 -3.96
N ARG A 28 4.71 17.88 -3.89
CA ARG A 28 6.15 17.83 -3.63
C ARG A 28 6.98 17.50 -4.87
N GLY A 29 6.36 17.48 -6.05
CA GLY A 29 7.03 17.16 -7.31
C GLY A 29 7.40 15.68 -7.47
N ILE A 30 6.75 14.78 -6.73
CA ILE A 30 6.89 13.33 -6.91
C ILE A 30 5.94 12.90 -8.02
N GLU A 31 6.44 12.14 -8.98
CA GLU A 31 5.62 11.49 -10.00
C GLU A 31 4.86 10.32 -9.37
N VAL A 32 3.53 10.36 -9.42
CA VAL A 32 2.67 9.35 -8.81
C VAL A 32 2.07 8.42 -9.87
N ILE A 33 2.31 7.13 -9.70
CA ILE A 33 1.66 6.05 -10.43
C ILE A 33 0.61 5.43 -9.51
N GLY A 34 -0.65 5.43 -9.94
CA GLY A 34 -1.78 4.99 -9.12
C GLY A 34 -2.28 3.59 -9.45
N HIS A 35 -2.83 2.94 -8.44
CA HIS A 35 -3.72 1.79 -8.60
C HIS A 35 -5.10 2.07 -8.02
N TYR A 36 -6.13 1.58 -8.72
CA TYR A 36 -7.52 1.58 -8.27
C TYR A 36 -8.21 0.26 -8.64
N ASN A 37 -9.34 -0.05 -7.97
CA ASN A 37 -10.16 -1.21 -8.30
C ASN A 37 -11.41 -0.82 -9.12
N ASN A 38 -12.17 0.18 -8.65
CA ASN A 38 -13.47 0.52 -9.27
C ASN A 38 -13.42 1.86 -10.01
N ASN A 39 -13.13 2.94 -9.29
CA ASN A 39 -13.23 4.30 -9.83
C ASN A 39 -11.85 4.85 -10.18
N LYS A 40 -11.60 5.24 -11.43
CA LYS A 40 -10.30 5.85 -11.78
C LYS A 40 -10.13 7.16 -11.01
N PRO A 41 -8.99 7.41 -10.33
CA PRO A 41 -8.71 8.70 -9.72
C PRO A 41 -8.55 9.75 -10.83
N SER A 42 -9.34 10.83 -10.76
CA SER A 42 -9.34 11.90 -11.79
C SER A 42 -8.05 12.71 -11.83
N VAL A 43 -7.34 12.79 -10.71
CA VAL A 43 -6.13 13.60 -10.55
C VAL A 43 -4.89 12.95 -11.17
N LEU A 44 -4.88 11.63 -11.36
CA LEU A 44 -3.71 10.90 -11.85
C LEU A 44 -3.78 10.65 -13.36
N LYS A 45 -2.71 11.03 -14.06
CA LYS A 45 -2.49 10.67 -15.47
C LYS A 45 -2.28 9.16 -15.60
N ASP A 46 -1.33 8.64 -14.83
CA ASP A 46 -0.96 7.23 -14.82
C ASP A 46 -1.63 6.50 -13.66
N ALA A 47 -2.80 5.91 -13.93
CA ALA A 47 -3.53 5.11 -12.97
C ALA A 47 -4.09 3.84 -13.62
N PHE A 48 -3.85 2.69 -12.97
CA PHE A 48 -4.20 1.37 -13.48
C PHE A 48 -5.27 0.70 -12.64
N CYS A 49 -6.28 0.16 -13.32
CA CYS A 49 -7.30 -0.69 -12.72
C CYS A 49 -6.72 -2.07 -12.45
N ALA A 50 -6.87 -2.59 -11.23
CA ALA A 50 -6.64 -4.00 -10.95
C ALA A 50 -7.52 -4.51 -9.81
N ASP A 51 -8.06 -5.70 -9.98
CA ASP A 51 -8.67 -6.47 -8.91
C ASP A 51 -7.62 -7.41 -8.31
N PHE A 52 -7.21 -7.13 -7.08
CA PHE A 52 -6.23 -7.94 -6.36
C PHE A 52 -6.72 -9.34 -5.99
N THR A 53 -8.02 -9.64 -6.15
CA THR A 53 -8.53 -11.00 -5.96
C THR A 53 -8.32 -11.89 -7.19
N SER A 54 -8.11 -11.29 -8.36
CA SER A 54 -7.87 -11.93 -9.65
C SER A 54 -6.38 -12.00 -9.98
N GLN A 55 -5.88 -13.22 -10.21
CA GLN A 55 -4.48 -13.43 -10.57
C GLN A 55 -4.13 -12.75 -11.90
N GLN A 56 -4.96 -12.92 -12.92
CA GLN A 56 -4.76 -12.32 -14.23
C GLN A 56 -4.71 -10.79 -14.13
N SER A 57 -5.67 -10.18 -13.43
CA SER A 57 -5.70 -8.71 -13.27
C SER A 57 -4.45 -8.19 -12.56
N PHE A 58 -3.96 -8.93 -11.55
CA PHE A 58 -2.73 -8.59 -10.86
C PHE A 58 -1.49 -8.71 -11.76
N GLU A 59 -1.39 -9.75 -12.58
CA GLU A 59 -0.27 -9.94 -13.51
C GLU A 59 -0.24 -8.85 -14.59
N GLU A 60 -1.40 -8.47 -15.14
CA GLU A 60 -1.52 -7.33 -16.06
C GLU A 60 -1.08 -6.01 -15.41
N LEU A 61 -1.41 -5.81 -14.13
CA LEU A 61 -0.91 -4.65 -13.38
C LEU A 61 0.62 -4.67 -13.29
N LEU A 62 1.23 -5.81 -12.96
CA LEU A 62 2.69 -5.93 -12.87
C LEU A 62 3.37 -5.55 -14.18
N HIS A 63 2.87 -6.07 -15.31
CA HIS A 63 3.37 -5.70 -16.64
C HIS A 63 3.22 -4.20 -16.93
N LYS A 64 2.08 -3.59 -16.55
CA LYS A 64 1.85 -2.14 -16.73
C LYS A 64 2.80 -1.30 -15.89
N ILE A 65 3.13 -1.70 -14.66
CA ILE A 65 4.00 -0.90 -13.78
C ILE A 65 5.50 -1.13 -14.05
N GLU A 66 5.88 -2.20 -14.74
CA GLU A 66 7.27 -2.54 -15.06
C GLU A 66 8.00 -1.41 -15.79
N ARG A 67 7.33 -0.76 -16.76
CA ARG A 67 7.86 0.39 -17.51
C ARG A 67 8.15 1.63 -16.65
N TYR A 68 7.66 1.68 -15.41
CA TYR A 68 7.89 2.78 -14.48
C TYR A 68 9.04 2.49 -13.51
N LEU A 69 9.70 1.33 -13.61
CA LEU A 69 10.90 1.07 -12.83
C LEU A 69 12.05 2.02 -13.25
N PRO A 70 12.94 2.45 -12.34
CA PRO A 70 12.86 2.19 -10.90
C PRO A 70 11.76 3.02 -10.22
N ILE A 71 11.10 2.42 -9.22
CA ILE A 71 10.16 3.07 -8.30
C ILE A 71 10.90 3.34 -6.98
N ASP A 72 10.89 4.59 -6.53
CA ASP A 72 11.59 5.00 -5.31
C ASP A 72 10.73 4.73 -4.06
N ILE A 73 9.40 4.84 -4.18
CA ILE A 73 8.45 4.70 -3.06
C ILE A 73 7.27 3.78 -3.45
N LEU A 74 6.98 2.78 -2.63
CA LEU A 74 5.76 1.96 -2.71
C LEU A 74 4.88 2.25 -1.50
N ILE A 75 3.65 2.73 -1.72
CA ILE A 75 2.64 2.88 -0.67
C ILE A 75 1.58 1.79 -0.85
N ASN A 76 1.64 0.79 0.02
CA ASN A 76 0.64 -0.26 0.13
C ASN A 76 -0.54 0.25 0.98
N ASN A 77 -1.47 0.95 0.33
CA ASN A 77 -2.64 1.59 0.96
C ASN A 77 -3.97 0.88 0.66
N ALA A 78 -4.09 0.18 -0.47
CA ALA A 78 -5.33 -0.56 -0.80
C ALA A 78 -5.67 -1.55 0.32
N ALA A 79 -6.94 -1.55 0.74
CA ALA A 79 -7.43 -2.46 1.74
C ALA A 79 -8.95 -2.64 1.64
N ILE A 80 -9.42 -3.82 2.05
CA ILE A 80 -10.83 -4.04 2.41
C ILE A 80 -10.95 -4.23 3.92
N PHE A 81 -12.08 -3.78 4.46
CA PHE A 81 -12.40 -3.82 5.89
C PHE A 81 -13.84 -4.30 6.04
N LYS A 82 -13.99 -5.61 6.28
CA LYS A 82 -15.29 -6.26 6.49
C LYS A 82 -15.35 -6.72 7.94
N ALA A 83 -16.54 -6.75 8.51
CA ALA A 83 -16.76 -7.28 9.85
C ALA A 83 -17.01 -8.78 9.76
N ASP A 84 -16.36 -9.52 10.64
CA ASP A 84 -16.56 -10.95 10.87
C ASP A 84 -15.91 -11.36 12.19
N ALA A 85 -16.29 -12.53 12.69
CA ALA A 85 -15.79 -13.13 13.91
C ALA A 85 -15.36 -14.58 13.66
N ILE A 86 -14.69 -15.16 14.66
CA ILE A 86 -14.25 -16.56 14.62
C ILE A 86 -15.41 -17.56 14.41
N GLY A 87 -16.63 -17.20 14.84
CA GLY A 87 -17.80 -18.06 14.76
C GLY A 87 -18.58 -17.98 13.45
N ASP A 88 -18.29 -17.02 12.57
CA ASP A 88 -19.14 -16.72 11.41
C ASP A 88 -18.38 -16.21 10.16
N PHE A 89 -17.05 -16.22 10.14
CA PHE A 89 -16.31 -15.88 8.92
C PHE A 89 -16.49 -16.97 7.84
N SER A 90 -16.50 -16.57 6.57
CA SER A 90 -16.46 -17.49 5.43
C SER A 90 -15.07 -17.57 4.83
N ASP A 91 -14.77 -18.69 4.16
CA ASP A 91 -13.51 -18.87 3.43
C ASP A 91 -13.32 -17.77 2.37
N GLU A 92 -14.38 -17.37 1.67
CA GLU A 92 -14.33 -16.30 0.68
C GLU A 92 -13.89 -14.97 1.31
N ASN A 93 -14.49 -14.58 2.43
CA ASN A 93 -14.10 -13.37 3.15
C ASN A 93 -12.65 -13.45 3.62
N PHE A 94 -12.25 -14.58 4.21
CA PHE A 94 -10.88 -14.80 4.67
C PHE A 94 -9.87 -14.64 3.53
N PHE A 95 -10.11 -15.33 2.41
CA PHE A 95 -9.22 -15.28 1.25
C PHE A 95 -9.22 -13.89 0.61
N GLU A 96 -10.35 -13.20 0.55
CA GLU A 96 -10.41 -11.84 0.02
C GLU A 96 -9.58 -10.87 0.86
N HIS A 97 -9.69 -10.90 2.19
CA HIS A 97 -8.84 -10.08 3.06
C HIS A 97 -7.37 -10.42 2.89
N VAL A 98 -7.02 -11.70 2.88
CA VAL A 98 -5.62 -12.12 2.70
C VAL A 98 -5.09 -11.68 1.33
N LYS A 99 -5.85 -11.88 0.25
CA LYS A 99 -5.42 -11.49 -1.11
C LYS A 99 -5.16 -9.98 -1.20
N ILE A 100 -6.11 -9.17 -0.74
CA ILE A 100 -6.05 -7.70 -0.89
C ILE A 100 -5.09 -7.08 0.14
N ASN A 101 -5.24 -7.41 1.42
CA ASN A 101 -4.55 -6.70 2.49
C ASN A 101 -3.14 -7.23 2.79
N ALA A 102 -2.79 -8.43 2.31
CA ALA A 102 -1.50 -9.07 2.59
C ALA A 102 -0.77 -9.54 1.33
N LEU A 103 -1.38 -10.39 0.52
CA LEU A 103 -0.69 -11.01 -0.61
C LEU A 103 -0.33 -9.99 -1.69
N ALA A 104 -1.25 -9.12 -2.07
CA ALA A 104 -1.00 -8.05 -3.03
C ALA A 104 0.19 -7.16 -2.63
N PRO A 105 0.24 -6.55 -1.43
CA PRO A 105 1.39 -5.73 -1.03
C PRO A 105 2.70 -6.51 -0.92
N ILE A 106 2.66 -7.79 -0.52
CA ILE A 106 3.83 -8.69 -0.53
C ILE A 106 4.33 -8.91 -1.96
N LYS A 107 3.44 -9.26 -2.89
CA LYS A 107 3.77 -9.52 -4.30
C LYS A 107 4.30 -8.27 -5.00
N LEU A 108 3.69 -7.10 -4.76
CA LEU A 108 4.15 -5.82 -5.31
C LEU A 108 5.55 -5.48 -4.81
N THR A 109 5.78 -5.61 -3.50
CA THR A 109 7.11 -5.36 -2.91
C THR A 109 8.16 -6.26 -3.53
N ARG A 110 7.87 -7.58 -3.62
CA ARG A 110 8.76 -8.55 -4.25
C ARG A 110 9.04 -8.20 -5.70
N PHE A 111 8.00 -7.91 -6.49
CA PHE A 111 8.14 -7.60 -7.91
C PHE A 111 9.05 -6.38 -8.13
N ILE A 112 8.77 -5.26 -7.46
CA ILE A 112 9.55 -4.04 -7.64
C ILE A 112 10.98 -4.26 -7.16
N ALA A 113 11.17 -4.83 -5.97
CA ALA A 113 12.50 -5.03 -5.39
C ALA A 113 13.40 -5.98 -6.20
N SER A 114 12.82 -7.00 -6.83
CA SER A 114 13.55 -7.96 -7.67
C SER A 114 13.90 -7.41 -9.06
N ASN A 115 13.14 -6.44 -9.57
CA ASN A 115 13.31 -5.91 -10.94
C ASN A 115 14.00 -4.54 -10.99
N GLN A 116 14.58 -4.07 -9.88
CA GLN A 116 15.38 -2.84 -9.86
C GLN A 116 16.60 -2.97 -8.94
N LYS A 117 17.67 -2.21 -9.23
CA LYS A 117 18.87 -2.19 -8.38
C LYS A 117 18.78 -1.12 -7.28
N GLU A 118 17.93 -0.13 -7.51
CA GLU A 118 17.70 1.04 -6.68
C GLU A 118 17.01 0.66 -5.37
N ASN A 119 17.23 1.50 -4.36
CA ASN A 119 16.57 1.35 -3.07
C ASN A 119 15.07 1.61 -3.20
N LEU A 120 14.27 0.68 -2.70
CA LEU A 120 12.82 0.79 -2.60
C LEU A 120 12.43 1.17 -1.16
N ARG A 121 11.69 2.26 -1.01
CA ARG A 121 11.05 2.63 0.27
C ARG A 121 9.61 2.14 0.26
N VAL A 122 9.29 1.17 1.10
CA VAL A 122 7.94 0.61 1.21
C VAL A 122 7.25 1.16 2.45
N VAL A 123 6.01 1.59 2.30
CA VAL A 123 5.14 1.99 3.40
C VAL A 123 3.90 1.11 3.37
N ASN A 124 3.72 0.33 4.43
CA ASN A 124 2.52 -0.47 4.62
C ASN A 124 1.55 0.30 5.51
N ILE A 125 0.36 0.61 5.00
CA ILE A 125 -0.72 1.17 5.80
C ILE A 125 -1.40 0.03 6.57
N LEU A 126 -1.08 -0.03 7.86
CA LEU A 126 -1.67 -0.93 8.84
C LEU A 126 -2.66 -0.18 9.73
N ASP A 127 -3.35 -0.94 10.58
CA ASP A 127 -4.37 -0.43 11.47
C ASP A 127 -3.84 -0.32 12.92
N ALA A 128 -4.16 0.78 13.60
CA ALA A 128 -3.87 0.91 15.03
C ALA A 128 -4.55 -0.17 15.89
N MET A 129 -5.63 -0.79 15.39
CA MET A 129 -6.29 -1.95 16.00
C MET A 129 -5.35 -3.14 16.20
N LEU A 130 -4.30 -3.29 15.37
CA LEU A 130 -3.29 -4.35 15.52
C LEU A 130 -2.51 -4.30 16.85
N LEU A 131 -2.58 -3.18 17.56
CA LEU A 131 -1.92 -2.98 18.85
C LEU A 131 -2.80 -3.42 20.04
N ARG A 132 -4.09 -3.70 19.81
CA ARG A 132 -5.07 -3.96 20.87
C ARG A 132 -5.85 -5.27 20.70
N GLY A 133 -5.85 -5.84 19.49
CA GLY A 133 -6.69 -6.99 19.17
C GLY A 133 -8.13 -6.59 18.83
N THR A 134 -8.88 -7.52 18.26
CA THR A 134 -10.30 -7.36 17.94
C THR A 134 -10.96 -8.74 17.78
N THR A 135 -12.26 -8.82 18.06
CA THR A 135 -13.09 -9.99 17.76
C THR A 135 -14.10 -9.72 16.65
N ALA A 136 -14.30 -8.46 16.24
CA ALA A 136 -15.33 -8.04 15.28
C ALA A 136 -14.81 -7.87 13.83
N HIS A 137 -13.51 -8.06 13.62
CA HIS A 137 -12.84 -7.95 12.33
C HIS A 137 -11.75 -9.02 12.23
N PHE A 138 -12.13 -10.27 12.51
CA PHE A 138 -11.22 -11.37 12.74
C PHE A 138 -10.28 -11.61 11.55
N THR A 139 -10.82 -11.82 10.36
CA THR A 139 -10.02 -12.14 9.16
C THR A 139 -9.25 -10.93 8.64
N TYR A 140 -9.83 -9.73 8.71
CA TYR A 140 -9.14 -8.47 8.45
C TYR A 140 -7.91 -8.33 9.35
N TYR A 141 -8.07 -8.53 10.66
CA TYR A 141 -6.98 -8.43 11.63
C TYR A 141 -5.86 -9.41 11.28
N LEU A 142 -6.21 -10.66 10.99
CA LEU A 142 -5.23 -11.68 10.58
C LEU A 142 -4.50 -11.28 9.30
N SER A 143 -5.21 -10.81 8.27
CA SER A 143 -4.59 -10.37 7.01
C SER A 143 -3.57 -9.25 7.23
N LYS A 144 -3.89 -8.27 8.09
CA LYS A 144 -2.99 -7.16 8.41
C LYS A 144 -1.82 -7.61 9.30
N LYS A 145 -2.00 -8.59 10.19
CA LYS A 145 -0.90 -9.25 10.92
C LYS A 145 0.03 -10.05 9.99
N THR A 146 -0.51 -10.70 8.97
CA THR A 146 0.29 -11.36 7.94
C THR A 146 1.20 -10.36 7.22
N LEU A 147 0.67 -9.20 6.81
CA LEU A 147 1.49 -8.15 6.20
C LEU A 147 2.56 -7.59 7.16
N GLU A 148 2.19 -7.38 8.43
CA GLU A 148 3.13 -6.95 9.48
C GLU A 148 4.30 -7.93 9.61
N ALA A 149 4.02 -9.23 9.74
CA ALA A 149 5.05 -10.27 9.85
C ALA A 149 5.89 -10.38 8.57
N ALA A 150 5.25 -10.36 7.40
CA ALA A 150 5.94 -10.41 6.11
C ALA A 150 6.91 -9.24 5.93
N SER A 151 6.59 -8.06 6.47
CA SER A 151 7.49 -6.90 6.42
C SER A 151 8.85 -7.17 7.08
N ILE A 152 8.88 -7.96 8.17
CA ILE A 152 10.12 -8.32 8.86
C ILE A 152 10.94 -9.28 7.98
N LEU A 153 10.28 -10.25 7.36
CA LEU A 153 10.93 -11.25 6.51
C LEU A 153 11.47 -10.60 5.23
N ILE A 154 10.69 -9.75 4.56
CA ILE A 154 11.12 -9.05 3.35
C ILE A 154 12.36 -8.19 3.61
N LYS A 155 12.42 -7.45 4.73
CA LYS A 155 13.63 -6.68 5.10
C LYS A 155 14.88 -7.55 5.25
N ARG A 156 14.73 -8.79 5.71
CA ARG A 156 15.84 -9.74 5.85
C ARG A 156 16.24 -10.34 4.51
N SER A 157 15.29 -10.52 3.61
CA SER A 157 15.51 -11.11 2.28
C SER A 157 16.02 -10.11 1.24
N PHE A 158 15.61 -8.84 1.30
CA PHE A 158 15.97 -7.80 0.31
C PHE A 158 16.79 -6.68 0.91
N LYS A 159 18.07 -6.57 0.50
CA LYS A 159 18.99 -5.53 0.97
C LYS A 159 18.65 -4.12 0.48
N ASN A 160 18.00 -4.01 -0.69
CA ASN A 160 17.57 -2.74 -1.29
C ASN A 160 16.20 -2.26 -0.79
N VAL A 161 15.57 -2.96 0.16
CA VAL A 161 14.21 -2.62 0.62
C VAL A 161 14.23 -2.06 2.03
N LYS A 162 13.71 -0.84 2.19
CA LYS A 162 13.43 -0.22 3.49
C LYS A 162 11.93 -0.17 3.72
N ILE A 163 11.41 -0.90 4.71
CA ILE A 163 9.96 -0.93 5.01
C ILE A 163 9.63 -0.14 6.28
N LYS A 164 8.57 0.67 6.24
CA LYS A 164 7.94 1.30 7.39
C LYS A 164 6.47 0.89 7.48
N ASN A 165 6.08 0.35 8.62
CA ASN A 165 4.68 0.05 8.92
C ASN A 165 4.05 1.27 9.62
N LEU A 166 2.95 1.78 9.10
CA LEU A 166 2.20 2.88 9.71
C LEU A 166 0.90 2.34 10.28
N TYR A 167 0.77 2.39 11.61
CA TYR A 167 -0.42 1.96 12.33
C TYR A 167 -1.36 3.15 12.50
N LEU A 168 -2.27 3.32 11.55
CA LEU A 168 -3.15 4.48 11.54
C LEU A 168 -4.47 4.14 12.23
N PRO A 169 -4.97 5.00 13.15
CA PRO A 169 -6.36 4.92 13.58
C PRO A 169 -7.26 5.45 12.46
N LYS A 170 -8.58 5.40 12.68
CA LYS A 170 -9.53 6.12 11.82
C LYS A 170 -9.12 7.60 11.70
N MET A 171 -8.88 8.06 10.47
CA MET A 171 -8.36 9.39 10.14
C MET A 171 -9.50 10.41 10.01
N THR A 172 -10.14 10.76 11.12
CA THR A 172 -11.32 11.66 11.15
C THR A 172 -11.03 13.09 11.61
N THR A 173 -9.81 13.38 12.07
CA THR A 173 -9.48 14.66 12.70
C THR A 173 -8.29 15.33 12.02
N LYS A 174 -8.32 16.67 11.89
CA LYS A 174 -7.23 17.47 11.33
C LYS A 174 -5.85 17.14 11.92
N MET A 175 -5.74 17.04 13.23
CA MET A 175 -4.48 16.66 13.93
C MET A 175 -3.89 15.33 13.42
N LYS A 176 -4.72 14.33 13.16
CA LYS A 176 -4.25 13.03 12.63
C LYS A 176 -3.74 13.18 11.19
N ILE A 177 -4.43 13.98 10.37
CA ILE A 177 -4.02 14.29 9.00
C ILE A 177 -2.69 15.06 8.98
N ASP A 178 -2.51 16.04 9.87
CA ASP A 178 -1.26 16.80 9.99
C ASP A 178 -0.09 15.88 10.39
N ARG A 179 -0.33 14.94 11.32
CA ARG A 179 0.68 13.94 11.68
C ARG A 179 1.02 13.02 10.50
N LEU A 180 0.04 12.62 9.70
CA LEU A 180 0.30 11.88 8.46
C LEU A 180 1.17 12.69 7.51
N ASN A 181 0.86 13.98 7.30
CA ASN A 181 1.66 14.86 6.45
C ASN A 181 3.11 14.97 6.92
N GLN A 182 3.35 15.04 8.23
CA GLN A 182 4.71 15.02 8.78
C GLN A 182 5.44 13.70 8.49
N ILE A 183 4.74 12.56 8.60
CA ILE A 183 5.31 11.24 8.25
C ILE A 183 5.62 11.17 6.75
N LEU A 184 4.71 11.63 5.89
CA LEU A 184 4.90 11.69 4.44
C LEU A 184 6.10 12.58 4.09
N CYS A 185 6.24 13.75 4.70
CA CYS A 185 7.41 14.61 4.53
C CYS A 185 8.73 13.90 4.83
N HIS A 186 8.78 13.09 5.89
CA HIS A 186 9.98 12.36 6.25
C HIS A 186 10.30 11.24 5.25
N LEU A 187 9.28 10.60 4.67
CA LEU A 187 9.47 9.55 3.66
C LEU A 187 10.14 10.06 2.38
N VAL A 188 9.89 11.32 2.03
CA VAL A 188 10.46 12.00 0.85
C VAL A 188 11.90 12.48 1.08
N LYS A 189 12.35 12.59 2.34
CA LYS A 189 13.69 13.07 2.72
C LYS A 189 14.71 11.96 3.01
N LEU A 190 14.27 10.69 3.05
CA LEU A 190 15.12 9.51 3.22
C LEU A 190 15.66 9.04 1.88
#